data_AF-A0A928PHS5-F1
#
_entry.id   AF-A0A928PHS5-F1
#
_cell.length_a   1.000
_cell.length_b   1.000
_cell.length_c   1.000
_cell.angle_alpha   90.00
_cell.angle_beta   90.00
_cell.angle_gamma   90.00
#
_symmetry.space_group_name_H-M   'P 1'
#
loop_
_entity.id
_entity.type
_entity.pdbx_description
1 polymer ?
#
loop_
_entity_poly.entity_id
_entity_poly.type
_entity_poly.pdbx_seq_one_letter_code
_entity_poly.pdbx_strand_id
1 'polypeptide(L)'
;MSSFKDLRIVDNFYQTSAFYPMPTVCITTVNPDGSMNVGSYSLVFPYYIAGKDYYAMLLECRNNSNTCQNVLRTGKLALNFIPDDKKTFKEAVRLGFPGPSEEKMKDCKFKFEDGLTDPKDKDRPKVISSAFQVMECTWDSSLENGGKWKPGEMDGYEGPYNDFNGITSKFGAHFILKVEKILMKPKYYDAIVNGVRAKDFPPVPVDYGYRDSTNFWYTPFKGKKAISEPVPAPKEIDLDSIKYAANRCDPEVKFTDEALMNFVKVPRPFLKTVLMGCVDWAKENNVTLITDEHVKIINDKRNAEKAAKKKK
;
A
#
# COMPACT_ATOMS: atom_id res chain seq x y z
N MET A 1 30.29 25.41 11.43
CA MET A 1 28.98 25.32 12.11
C MET A 1 28.04 24.52 11.23
N SER A 2 27.16 23.70 11.81
CA SER A 2 26.14 22.98 11.03
C SER A 2 25.21 23.97 10.33
N SER A 3 24.79 23.69 9.11
CA SER A 3 23.72 24.44 8.41
C SER A 3 22.33 24.12 8.97
N PHE A 4 22.23 23.13 9.86
CA PHE A 4 20.99 22.72 10.51
C PHE A 4 20.89 23.28 11.92
N LYS A 5 19.66 23.60 12.34
CA LYS A 5 19.32 23.94 13.72
C LYS A 5 18.66 22.74 14.39
N ASP A 6 18.99 22.52 15.65
CA ASP A 6 18.34 21.53 16.50
C ASP A 6 16.92 21.99 16.87
N LEU A 7 15.97 21.04 16.89
CA LEU A 7 14.58 21.27 17.27
C LEU A 7 14.17 20.22 18.30
N ARG A 8 13.52 20.67 19.38
CA ARG A 8 13.06 19.79 20.47
C ARG A 8 12.07 18.75 19.96
N ILE A 9 12.27 17.50 20.36
CA ILE A 9 11.34 16.39 20.15
C ILE A 9 10.24 16.43 21.22
N VAL A 10 8.98 16.30 20.80
CA VAL A 10 7.78 16.28 21.65
C VAL A 10 6.82 15.18 21.20
N ASP A 11 5.83 14.84 22.03
CA ASP A 11 4.80 13.86 21.66
C ASP A 11 4.04 14.29 20.38
N ASN A 12 3.71 13.30 19.53
CA ASN A 12 3.24 13.55 18.16
C ASN A 12 4.22 14.43 17.36
N PHE A 13 5.52 14.19 17.49
CA PHE A 13 6.56 14.97 16.81
C PHE A 13 6.31 15.12 15.30
N TYR A 14 5.77 14.10 14.64
CA TYR A 14 5.46 14.15 13.21
C TYR A 14 4.40 15.19 12.85
N GLN A 15 3.55 15.58 13.81
CA GLN A 15 2.53 16.62 13.63
C GLN A 15 2.97 18.01 14.07
N THR A 16 4.06 18.13 14.82
CA THR A 16 4.44 19.38 15.49
C THR A 16 5.86 19.84 15.17
N SER A 17 6.69 18.93 14.65
CA SER A 17 8.13 19.11 14.49
C SER A 17 8.64 18.62 13.12
N ALA A 18 7.76 18.23 12.20
CA ALA A 18 8.16 17.72 10.90
C ALA A 18 7.27 18.23 9.77
N PHE A 19 7.90 18.72 8.69
CA PHE A 19 7.24 18.89 7.39
C PHE A 19 7.39 17.58 6.62
N TYR A 20 6.64 16.58 7.05
CA TYR A 20 6.74 15.21 6.54
C TYR A 20 5.53 14.92 5.64
N PRO A 21 5.71 14.77 4.31
CA PRO A 21 4.59 14.55 3.42
C PRO A 21 3.93 13.21 3.72
N MET A 22 2.63 13.22 4.02
CA MET A 22 1.88 12.00 4.29
C MET A 22 0.64 11.89 3.41
N PRO A 23 0.25 10.67 3.01
CA PRO A 23 -0.99 10.46 2.27
C PRO A 23 -2.19 10.75 3.18
N THR A 24 -3.26 11.34 2.67
CA THR A 24 -4.53 11.41 3.42
C THR A 24 -5.43 10.24 3.00
N VAL A 25 -5.64 9.27 3.89
CA VAL A 25 -6.43 8.05 3.63
C VAL A 25 -7.63 7.99 4.57
N CYS A 26 -8.81 7.73 4.03
CA CYS A 26 -10.00 7.47 4.85
C CYS A 26 -10.14 5.95 5.08
N ILE A 27 -10.16 5.53 6.34
CA ILE A 27 -10.31 4.13 6.71
C ILE A 27 -11.75 3.87 7.12
N THR A 28 -12.40 2.93 6.44
CA THR A 28 -13.73 2.44 6.80
C THR A 28 -13.62 1.20 7.66
N THR A 29 -14.50 1.10 8.67
CA THR A 29 -14.65 -0.05 9.59
C THR A 29 -16.13 -0.22 9.95
N VAL A 30 -16.51 -1.35 10.52
CA VAL A 30 -17.86 -1.63 11.00
C VAL A 30 -17.89 -1.52 12.53
N ASN A 31 -18.90 -0.86 13.10
CA ASN A 31 -19.16 -0.74 14.54
C ASN A 31 -19.85 -1.99 15.11
N PRO A 32 -19.95 -2.16 16.45
CA PRO A 32 -20.62 -3.33 17.04
C PRO A 32 -22.08 -3.51 16.63
N ASP A 33 -22.78 -2.41 16.34
CA ASP A 33 -24.18 -2.39 15.89
C ASP A 33 -24.33 -2.62 14.38
N GLY A 34 -23.23 -2.85 13.66
CA GLY A 34 -23.21 -3.00 12.20
C GLY A 34 -23.17 -1.67 11.42
N SER A 35 -23.21 -0.52 12.10
CA SER A 35 -23.09 0.78 11.44
C SER A 35 -21.67 1.03 10.92
N MET A 36 -21.54 1.88 9.90
CA MET A 36 -20.24 2.26 9.35
C MET A 36 -19.53 3.28 10.24
N ASN A 37 -18.21 3.18 10.35
CA ASN A 37 -17.33 4.20 10.93
C ASN A 37 -16.26 4.61 9.90
N VAL A 38 -15.92 5.90 9.88
CA VAL A 38 -14.83 6.46 9.08
C VAL A 38 -13.89 7.29 9.94
N GLY A 39 -12.59 7.05 9.78
CA GLY A 39 -11.53 7.91 10.32
C GLY A 39 -10.51 8.27 9.24
N SER A 40 -9.94 9.47 9.33
CA SER A 40 -8.86 9.92 8.43
C SER A 40 -7.49 9.65 9.07
N TYR A 41 -6.59 9.05 8.32
CA TYR A 41 -5.27 8.61 8.77
C TYR A 41 -4.20 8.95 7.72
N SER A 42 -3.02 9.32 8.21
CA SER A 42 -1.86 9.59 7.36
C SER A 42 -0.68 8.65 7.62
N LEU A 43 -0.65 7.99 8.78
CA LEU A 43 0.35 6.97 9.12
C LEU A 43 -0.07 5.59 8.58
N VAL A 44 -0.07 5.48 7.24
CA VAL A 44 -0.44 4.27 6.52
C VAL A 44 0.61 3.98 5.44
N PHE A 45 1.36 2.89 5.58
CA PHE A 45 2.57 2.64 4.79
C PHE A 45 2.62 1.21 4.24
N PRO A 46 3.27 0.94 3.11
CA PRO A 46 3.64 -0.42 2.73
C PRO A 46 4.54 -1.06 3.80
N TYR A 47 4.30 -2.33 4.13
CA TYR A 47 5.08 -3.06 5.13
C TYR A 47 5.98 -4.13 4.48
N TYR A 48 5.38 -5.13 3.83
CA TYR A 48 6.16 -6.12 3.09
C TYR A 48 6.41 -5.67 1.65
N ILE A 49 7.69 -5.62 1.26
CA ILE A 49 8.12 -5.17 -0.07
C ILE A 49 8.13 -6.35 -1.06
N ALA A 50 8.74 -7.47 -0.70
CA ALA A 50 8.84 -8.68 -1.52
C ALA A 50 9.21 -9.91 -0.66
N GLY A 51 9.06 -11.12 -1.22
CA GLY A 51 9.54 -12.37 -0.60
C GLY A 51 8.58 -13.00 0.43
N LYS A 52 7.35 -12.51 0.52
CA LYS A 52 6.24 -13.13 1.25
C LYS A 52 5.18 -13.61 0.26
N ASP A 53 4.39 -14.58 0.70
CA ASP A 53 3.21 -15.11 0.01
C ASP A 53 2.03 -14.13 0.01
N TYR A 54 2.10 -13.07 0.82
CA TYR A 54 1.14 -11.98 0.85
C TYR A 54 1.82 -10.61 0.96
N TYR A 55 1.08 -9.57 0.59
CA TYR A 55 1.48 -8.17 0.75
C TYR A 55 0.74 -7.54 1.91
N ALA A 56 1.38 -6.59 2.59
CA ALA A 56 0.78 -5.93 3.75
C ALA A 56 1.05 -4.43 3.80
N MET A 57 0.11 -3.72 4.41
CA MET A 57 0.24 -2.33 4.84
C MET A 57 0.45 -2.27 6.36
N LEU A 58 1.03 -1.20 6.87
CA LEU A 58 1.08 -0.82 8.27
C LEU A 58 0.10 0.32 8.49
N LEU A 59 -0.73 0.22 9.52
CA LEU A 59 -1.51 1.33 10.07
C LEU A 59 -1.01 1.65 11.47
N GLU A 60 -0.64 2.91 11.72
CA GLU A 60 -0.36 3.42 13.05
C GLU A 60 -1.49 4.37 13.48
N CYS A 61 -2.04 4.16 14.67
CA CYS A 61 -3.15 4.97 15.13
C CYS A 61 -3.21 5.10 16.65
N ARG A 62 -4.05 6.05 17.10
CA ARG A 62 -4.43 6.14 18.51
C ARG A 62 -5.29 4.93 18.87
N ASN A 63 -4.95 4.27 19.98
CA ASN A 63 -5.60 3.04 20.38
C ASN A 63 -7.06 3.24 20.84
N ASN A 64 -7.42 4.44 21.28
CA ASN A 64 -8.80 4.82 21.64
C ASN A 64 -9.65 5.33 20.47
N SER A 65 -9.16 5.27 19.22
CA SER A 65 -9.98 5.62 18.05
C SER A 65 -11.03 4.56 17.77
N ASN A 66 -12.22 4.96 17.29
CA ASN A 66 -13.27 4.02 16.88
C ASN A 66 -12.75 3.00 15.84
N THR A 67 -11.88 3.44 14.92
CA THR A 67 -11.23 2.56 13.94
C THR A 67 -10.37 1.50 14.62
N CYS A 68 -9.50 1.87 15.55
CA CYS A 68 -8.67 0.91 16.29
C CYS A 68 -9.55 -0.12 17.03
N GLN A 69 -10.56 0.35 17.75
CA GLN A 69 -11.47 -0.51 18.52
C GLN A 69 -12.24 -1.47 17.61
N ASN A 70 -12.63 -1.04 16.41
CA ASN A 70 -13.24 -1.90 15.41
C ASN A 70 -12.24 -2.91 14.84
N VAL A 71 -11.00 -2.51 14.53
CA VAL A 71 -9.97 -3.42 14.02
C VAL A 71 -9.58 -4.47 15.06
N LEU A 72 -9.47 -4.11 16.34
CA LEU A 72 -9.23 -5.07 17.42
C LEU A 72 -10.35 -6.13 17.52
N ARG A 73 -11.58 -5.75 17.18
CA ARG A 73 -12.75 -6.63 17.24
C ARG A 73 -12.88 -7.53 16.01
N THR A 74 -12.85 -6.93 14.82
CA THR A 74 -13.19 -7.63 13.57
C THR A 74 -11.96 -8.02 12.76
N GLY A 75 -10.85 -7.32 12.96
CA GLY A 75 -9.67 -7.40 12.11
C GLY A 75 -9.90 -6.91 10.68
N LYS A 76 -11.05 -6.31 10.35
CA LYS A 76 -11.41 -5.94 8.98
C LYS A 76 -11.47 -4.43 8.79
N LEU A 77 -10.92 -3.96 7.68
CA LEU A 77 -10.93 -2.55 7.29
C LEU A 77 -10.73 -2.36 5.78
N ALA A 78 -11.10 -1.20 5.26
CA ALA A 78 -10.70 -0.78 3.92
C ALA A 78 -10.00 0.57 3.96
N LEU A 79 -8.86 0.65 3.25
CA LEU A 79 -8.05 1.85 3.09
C LEU A 79 -8.50 2.57 1.82
N ASN A 80 -9.22 3.68 1.96
CA ASN A 80 -9.80 4.42 0.84
C ASN A 80 -8.92 5.63 0.50
N PHE A 81 -8.28 5.59 -0.67
CA PHE A 81 -7.46 6.68 -1.18
C PHE A 81 -8.37 7.71 -1.87
N ILE A 82 -8.56 8.84 -1.19
CA ILE A 82 -9.55 9.86 -1.53
C ILE A 82 -9.02 10.84 -2.59
N PRO A 83 -9.89 11.40 -3.46
CA PRO A 83 -9.49 12.39 -4.45
C PRO A 83 -9.01 13.69 -3.81
N ASP A 84 -8.08 14.36 -4.50
CA ASP A 84 -7.61 15.70 -4.12
C ASP A 84 -8.60 16.80 -4.55
N ASP A 85 -9.61 17.03 -3.72
CA ASP A 85 -10.48 18.18 -3.85
C ASP A 85 -10.83 18.79 -2.49
N LYS A 86 -11.11 20.10 -2.48
CA LYS A 86 -11.33 20.86 -1.24
C LYS A 86 -12.50 20.32 -0.41
N LYS A 87 -13.55 19.79 -1.03
CA LYS A 87 -14.73 19.28 -0.30
C LYS A 87 -14.38 17.96 0.38
N THR A 88 -13.74 17.06 -0.36
CA THR A 88 -13.28 15.76 0.15
C THR A 88 -12.24 15.94 1.25
N PHE A 89 -11.27 16.83 1.09
CA PHE A 89 -10.27 17.11 2.13
C PHE A 89 -10.91 17.69 3.40
N LYS A 90 -11.83 18.66 3.26
CA LYS A 90 -12.55 19.22 4.42
C LYS A 90 -13.31 18.14 5.19
N GLU A 91 -13.92 17.21 4.48
CA GLU A 91 -14.62 16.09 5.10
C GLU A 91 -13.66 15.10 5.79
N ALA A 92 -12.51 14.81 5.18
CA ALA A 92 -11.47 13.97 5.80
C ALA A 92 -10.97 14.60 7.11
N VAL A 93 -10.71 15.91 7.14
CA VAL A 93 -10.33 16.63 8.36
C VAL A 93 -11.42 16.53 9.43
N ARG A 94 -12.70 16.73 9.07
CA ARG A 94 -13.83 16.58 10.00
C ARG A 94 -13.89 15.17 10.60
N LEU A 95 -13.73 14.14 9.77
CA LEU A 95 -13.73 12.75 10.18
C LEU A 95 -12.43 12.32 10.90
N GLY A 96 -11.36 13.12 10.84
CA GLY A 96 -10.15 12.92 11.64
C GLY A 96 -10.27 13.44 13.07
N PHE A 97 -11.25 14.30 13.36
CA PHE A 97 -11.43 14.86 14.70
C PHE A 97 -11.97 13.80 15.68
N PRO A 98 -11.49 13.78 16.95
CA PRO A 98 -12.00 12.87 17.97
C PRO A 98 -13.50 13.05 18.22
N GLY A 99 -14.21 11.95 18.44
CA GLY A 99 -15.63 11.96 18.77
C GLY A 99 -16.31 10.61 18.55
N PRO A 100 -17.53 10.42 19.10
CA PRO A 100 -18.33 9.22 18.88
C PRO A 100 -18.56 8.96 17.38
N SER A 101 -18.55 7.69 16.98
CA SER A 101 -18.80 7.33 15.56
C SER A 101 -20.17 7.83 15.09
N GLU A 102 -21.21 7.70 15.90
CA GLU A 102 -22.57 8.10 15.55
C GLU A 102 -22.65 9.58 15.15
N GLU A 103 -22.09 10.46 15.98
CA GLU A 103 -22.06 11.92 15.73
C GLU A 103 -21.27 12.25 14.46
N LYS A 104 -20.10 11.64 14.29
CA LYS A 104 -19.27 11.86 13.10
C LYS A 104 -19.97 11.41 11.83
N MET A 105 -20.72 10.31 11.90
CA MET A 105 -21.34 9.68 10.73
C MET A 105 -22.70 10.29 10.37
N LYS A 106 -23.41 10.94 11.30
CA LYS A 106 -24.70 11.62 11.07
C LYS A 106 -24.70 12.55 9.84
N ASP A 107 -23.61 13.29 9.68
CA ASP A 107 -23.45 14.27 8.59
C ASP A 107 -22.41 13.86 7.53
N CYS A 108 -22.04 12.57 7.50
CA CYS A 108 -21.03 12.05 6.57
C CYS A 108 -21.36 12.38 5.11
N LYS A 109 -20.40 13.02 4.42
CA LYS A 109 -20.58 13.44 3.01
C LYS A 109 -20.13 12.38 1.99
N PHE A 110 -19.46 11.32 2.44
CA PHE A 110 -19.10 10.20 1.58
C PHE A 110 -20.29 9.30 1.28
N LYS A 111 -20.30 8.75 0.06
CA LYS A 111 -21.18 7.64 -0.34
C LYS A 111 -20.40 6.35 -0.25
N PHE A 112 -21.11 5.28 0.08
CA PHE A 112 -20.53 3.96 0.28
C PHE A 112 -21.11 2.94 -0.70
N GLU A 113 -20.26 2.04 -1.18
CA GLU A 113 -20.61 0.89 -2.01
C GLU A 113 -19.94 -0.38 -1.46
N ASP A 114 -20.46 -1.54 -1.86
CA ASP A 114 -19.88 -2.80 -1.41
C ASP A 114 -18.50 -3.01 -2.08
N GLY A 115 -17.58 -3.63 -1.33
CA GLY A 115 -16.25 -3.99 -1.83
C GLY A 115 -16.28 -5.25 -2.71
N LEU A 116 -15.10 -5.81 -3.01
CA LEU A 116 -14.94 -7.04 -3.78
C LEU A 116 -14.38 -8.21 -2.94
N THR A 117 -14.14 -8.00 -1.64
CA THR A 117 -14.02 -9.10 -0.67
C THR A 117 -15.38 -9.78 -0.44
N ASP A 118 -15.44 -10.82 0.41
CA ASP A 118 -16.67 -11.60 0.61
C ASP A 118 -17.85 -10.70 1.03
N PRO A 119 -18.86 -10.49 0.15
CA PRO A 119 -19.98 -9.59 0.43
C PRO A 119 -20.92 -10.14 1.50
N LYS A 120 -20.77 -11.41 1.92
CA LYS A 120 -21.55 -12.02 2.99
C LYS A 120 -20.94 -11.79 4.37
N ASP A 121 -19.67 -11.40 4.43
CA ASP A 121 -18.97 -11.08 5.67
C ASP A 121 -19.46 -9.71 6.18
N LYS A 122 -20.35 -9.75 7.19
CA LYS A 122 -20.96 -8.54 7.77
C LYS A 122 -19.94 -7.63 8.47
N ASP A 123 -18.77 -8.15 8.80
CA ASP A 123 -17.69 -7.37 9.41
C ASP A 123 -16.85 -6.63 8.35
N ARG A 124 -17.05 -6.91 7.05
CA ARG A 124 -16.41 -6.15 5.98
C ARG A 124 -17.06 -4.79 5.82
N PRO A 125 -16.29 -3.70 5.98
CA PRO A 125 -16.83 -2.38 5.75
C PRO A 125 -17.03 -2.13 4.27
N LYS A 126 -18.02 -1.30 3.97
CA LYS A 126 -18.17 -0.71 2.65
C LYS A 126 -16.99 0.20 2.30
N VAL A 127 -16.81 0.43 1.00
CA VAL A 127 -15.76 1.30 0.46
C VAL A 127 -16.35 2.66 0.06
N ILE A 128 -15.53 3.70 0.04
CA ILE A 128 -15.95 5.05 -0.37
C ILE A 128 -16.02 5.11 -1.89
N SER A 129 -17.22 5.32 -2.45
CA SER A 129 -17.45 5.30 -3.90
C SER A 129 -16.61 6.31 -4.68
N SER A 130 -16.26 7.45 -4.07
CA SER A 130 -15.44 8.49 -4.72
C SER A 130 -13.94 8.21 -4.66
N ALA A 131 -13.47 7.23 -3.88
CA ALA A 131 -12.06 6.89 -3.77
C ALA A 131 -11.49 6.48 -5.15
N PHE A 132 -10.28 6.95 -5.48
CA PHE A 132 -9.65 6.58 -6.74
C PHE A 132 -9.03 5.17 -6.70
N GLN A 133 -8.68 4.72 -5.49
CA GLN A 133 -8.14 3.42 -5.17
C GLN A 133 -8.61 3.00 -3.77
N VAL A 134 -8.82 1.71 -3.56
CA VAL A 134 -9.14 1.12 -2.26
C VAL A 134 -8.30 -0.14 -2.08
N MET A 135 -7.77 -0.34 -0.87
CA MET A 135 -7.22 -1.63 -0.45
C MET A 135 -8.13 -2.23 0.60
N GLU A 136 -8.71 -3.39 0.32
CA GLU A 136 -9.49 -4.15 1.30
C GLU A 136 -8.53 -5.03 2.08
N CYS A 137 -8.55 -4.90 3.41
CA CYS A 137 -7.50 -5.43 4.27
C CYS A 137 -8.05 -6.25 5.44
N THR A 138 -7.21 -7.18 5.91
CA THR A 138 -7.40 -7.90 7.17
C THR A 138 -6.15 -7.76 8.03
N TRP A 139 -6.33 -7.38 9.29
CA TRP A 139 -5.25 -7.37 10.28
C TRP A 139 -4.76 -8.79 10.56
N ASP A 140 -3.44 -8.99 10.45
CA ASP A 140 -2.79 -10.22 10.90
C ASP A 140 -2.50 -10.16 12.40
N SER A 141 -3.50 -10.51 13.19
CA SER A 141 -3.41 -10.55 14.65
C SER A 141 -2.52 -11.68 15.18
N SER A 142 -2.09 -12.62 14.32
CA SER A 142 -1.19 -13.71 14.71
C SER A 142 0.26 -13.24 14.87
N LEU A 143 0.66 -12.19 14.15
CA LEU A 143 1.99 -11.61 14.28
C LEU A 143 2.17 -11.01 15.67
N GLU A 144 3.26 -11.36 16.33
CA GLU A 144 3.62 -10.86 17.66
C GLU A 144 2.53 -11.06 18.72
N ASN A 145 1.66 -12.08 18.55
CA ASN A 145 0.51 -12.29 19.43
C ASN A 145 -0.37 -11.02 19.57
N GLY A 146 -0.51 -10.24 18.50
CA GLY A 146 -1.28 -8.98 18.50
C GLY A 146 -2.74 -9.18 18.92
N GLY A 147 -3.33 -10.34 18.64
CA GLY A 147 -4.70 -10.70 19.02
C GLY A 147 -4.97 -10.86 20.53
N LYS A 148 -3.94 -10.74 21.38
CA LYS A 148 -4.08 -10.75 22.85
C LYS A 148 -4.89 -9.55 23.35
N TRP A 149 -4.83 -8.43 22.64
CA TRP A 149 -5.51 -7.19 23.00
C TRP A 149 -6.99 -7.25 22.63
N LYS A 150 -7.86 -6.75 23.53
CA LYS A 150 -9.32 -6.72 23.35
C LYS A 150 -9.81 -5.28 23.25
N PRO A 151 -10.85 -5.00 22.46
CA PRO A 151 -11.45 -3.67 22.41
C PRO A 151 -12.13 -3.33 23.74
N GLY A 152 -12.34 -2.04 24.00
CA GLY A 152 -13.07 -1.50 25.15
C GLY A 152 -12.27 -0.51 26.00
N GLU A 153 -10.95 -0.50 25.87
CA GLU A 153 -10.09 0.43 26.63
C GLU A 153 -9.92 1.77 25.90
N MET A 154 -10.19 2.86 26.61
CA MET A 154 -10.29 4.23 26.09
C MET A 154 -9.33 5.21 26.76
N ASP A 155 -8.86 4.89 27.97
CA ASP A 155 -7.94 5.70 28.79
C ASP A 155 -6.47 5.24 28.65
N GLY A 156 -6.24 4.30 27.74
CA GLY A 156 -4.94 3.77 27.39
C GLY A 156 -4.73 2.37 27.96
N TYR A 157 -4.04 1.55 27.19
CA TYR A 157 -3.80 0.16 27.56
C TYR A 157 -2.60 0.07 28.50
N GLU A 158 -2.69 -0.81 29.49
CA GLU A 158 -1.58 -1.13 30.37
C GLU A 158 -0.65 -2.18 29.74
N GLY A 159 0.63 -2.10 30.08
CA GLY A 159 1.67 -2.98 29.53
C GLY A 159 1.61 -4.42 30.07
N PRO A 160 2.46 -5.32 29.54
CA PRO A 160 3.54 -5.05 28.59
C PRO A 160 3.06 -4.94 27.13
N TYR A 161 3.57 -3.90 26.44
CA TYR A 161 3.27 -3.60 25.04
C TYR A 161 3.97 -4.57 24.07
N ASN A 162 3.42 -4.66 22.87
CA ASN A 162 4.09 -5.29 21.73
C ASN A 162 5.04 -4.28 21.07
N ASP A 163 6.04 -4.74 20.33
CA ASP A 163 7.01 -3.88 19.66
C ASP A 163 6.47 -3.34 18.32
N PHE A 164 5.66 -4.11 17.59
CA PHE A 164 5.27 -3.71 16.22
C PHE A 164 3.85 -4.10 15.75
N ASN A 165 3.09 -4.92 16.48
CA ASN A 165 1.72 -5.29 16.08
C ASN A 165 0.75 -5.40 17.27
N GLY A 166 -0.46 -4.86 17.15
CA GLY A 166 -1.40 -4.68 18.25
C GLY A 166 -1.15 -3.38 19.02
N ILE A 167 -1.29 -3.39 20.34
CA ILE A 167 -1.00 -2.21 21.18
C ILE A 167 0.51 -2.11 21.42
N THR A 168 1.11 -1.01 20.97
CA THR A 168 2.57 -0.78 20.97
C THR A 168 3.03 0.31 21.94
N SER A 169 2.10 1.05 22.53
CA SER A 169 2.35 1.97 23.64
C SER A 169 1.06 2.23 24.41
N LYS A 170 1.14 2.96 25.53
CA LYS A 170 -0.04 3.32 26.34
C LYS A 170 -1.19 3.91 25.50
N PHE A 171 -0.87 4.70 24.47
CA PHE A 171 -1.86 5.41 23.65
C PHE A 171 -1.80 5.08 22.15
N GLY A 172 -0.98 4.11 21.74
CA GLY A 172 -0.72 3.81 20.34
C GLY A 172 -0.95 2.33 20.01
N ALA A 173 -1.38 2.10 18.77
CA ALA A 173 -1.55 0.78 18.20
C ALA A 173 -0.98 0.74 16.77
N HIS A 174 -0.38 -0.39 16.41
CA HIS A 174 0.12 -0.70 15.07
C HIS A 174 -0.61 -1.93 14.53
N PHE A 175 -1.01 -1.91 13.28
CA PHE A 175 -1.69 -3.04 12.64
C PHE A 175 -0.99 -3.42 11.34
N ILE A 176 -0.54 -4.68 11.25
CA ILE A 176 -0.03 -5.26 10.00
C ILE A 176 -1.21 -5.82 9.21
N LEU A 177 -1.52 -5.17 8.09
CA LEU A 177 -2.75 -5.34 7.32
C LEU A 177 -2.49 -6.13 6.04
N LYS A 178 -2.88 -7.40 5.99
CA LYS A 178 -2.86 -8.20 4.75
C LYS A 178 -3.76 -7.54 3.72
N VAL A 179 -3.23 -7.26 2.53
CA VAL A 179 -4.00 -6.73 1.40
C VAL A 179 -4.66 -7.89 0.69
N GLU A 180 -5.98 -7.96 0.72
CA GLU A 180 -6.75 -9.03 0.07
C GLU A 180 -7.17 -8.66 -1.34
N LYS A 181 -7.56 -7.39 -1.54
CA LYS A 181 -7.95 -6.85 -2.84
C LYS A 181 -7.44 -5.42 -3.01
N ILE A 182 -7.04 -5.08 -4.23
CA ILE A 182 -6.75 -3.72 -4.66
C ILE A 182 -7.81 -3.35 -5.70
N LEU A 183 -8.65 -2.39 -5.35
CA LEU A 183 -9.70 -1.83 -6.21
C LEU A 183 -9.20 -0.48 -6.69
N MET A 184 -9.49 -0.14 -7.94
CA MET A 184 -9.15 1.16 -8.49
C MET A 184 -10.10 1.54 -9.62
N LYS A 185 -10.28 2.84 -9.84
CA LYS A 185 -11.16 3.30 -10.92
C LYS A 185 -10.60 2.89 -12.30
N PRO A 186 -11.46 2.60 -13.30
CA PRO A 186 -11.04 2.05 -14.59
C PRO A 186 -9.91 2.82 -15.26
N LYS A 187 -9.94 4.16 -15.20
CA LYS A 187 -8.87 5.01 -15.73
C LYS A 187 -7.48 4.64 -15.18
N TYR A 188 -7.36 4.40 -13.88
CA TYR A 188 -6.09 4.10 -13.22
C TYR A 188 -5.66 2.65 -13.45
N TYR A 189 -6.62 1.72 -13.47
CA TYR A 189 -6.39 0.33 -13.88
C TYR A 189 -5.80 0.27 -15.28
N ASP A 190 -6.45 0.95 -16.24
CA ASP A 190 -6.02 0.97 -17.63
C ASP A 190 -4.66 1.61 -17.81
N ALA A 191 -4.33 2.66 -17.04
CA ALA A 191 -2.99 3.26 -17.08
C ALA A 191 -1.91 2.26 -16.64
N ILE A 192 -2.17 1.53 -15.56
CA ILE A 192 -1.25 0.52 -15.01
C ILE A 192 -1.06 -0.64 -15.99
N VAL A 193 -2.13 -1.14 -16.60
CA VAL A 193 -2.07 -2.29 -17.53
C VAL A 193 -1.48 -1.91 -18.89
N ASN A 194 -1.79 -0.73 -19.43
CA ASN A 194 -1.43 -0.35 -20.81
C ASN A 194 -0.17 0.53 -20.89
N GLY A 195 0.42 0.90 -19.76
CA GLY A 195 1.55 1.82 -19.68
C GLY A 195 1.11 3.22 -19.26
N VAL A 196 1.77 3.73 -18.23
CA VAL A 196 1.40 4.99 -17.56
C VAL A 196 2.02 6.18 -18.29
N ARG A 197 1.25 7.25 -18.48
CA ARG A 197 1.76 8.57 -18.89
C ARG A 197 1.56 9.57 -17.76
N ALA A 198 2.25 10.70 -17.84
CA ALA A 198 2.18 11.77 -16.83
C ALA A 198 0.76 12.26 -16.48
N LYS A 199 -0.20 12.19 -17.43
CA LYS A 199 -1.60 12.60 -17.22
C LYS A 199 -2.48 11.55 -16.56
N ASP A 200 -1.98 10.33 -16.44
CA ASP A 200 -2.75 9.18 -15.95
C ASP A 200 -2.65 9.04 -14.42
N PHE A 201 -1.71 9.73 -13.76
CA PHE A 201 -1.59 9.76 -12.31
C PHE A 201 -2.76 10.50 -11.64
N PRO A 202 -3.30 9.98 -10.52
CA PRO A 202 -4.34 10.68 -9.76
C PRO A 202 -3.77 11.94 -9.10
N PRO A 203 -4.53 13.04 -9.03
CA PRO A 203 -4.23 14.10 -8.08
C PRO A 203 -4.49 13.55 -6.67
N VAL A 204 -3.46 13.55 -5.84
CA VAL A 204 -3.48 12.96 -4.49
C VAL A 204 -3.37 14.04 -3.43
N PRO A 205 -4.23 14.04 -2.40
CA PRO A 205 -4.08 14.96 -1.29
C PRO A 205 -2.88 14.50 -0.46
N VAL A 206 -1.88 15.38 -0.35
CA VAL A 206 -0.70 15.17 0.49
C VAL A 206 -0.71 16.27 1.53
N ASP A 207 -0.92 15.88 2.78
CA ASP A 207 -0.73 16.77 3.92
C ASP A 207 0.74 16.81 4.32
N TYR A 208 1.12 17.83 5.09
CA TYR A 208 2.51 18.02 5.53
C TYR A 208 2.83 17.31 6.84
N GLY A 209 1.91 16.51 7.37
CA GLY A 209 1.92 15.95 8.72
C GLY A 209 1.77 16.99 9.82
N TYR A 210 2.47 18.12 9.66
CA TYR A 210 2.39 19.31 10.47
C TYR A 210 0.97 19.88 10.54
N ARG A 211 0.57 20.18 11.78
CA ARG A 211 -0.58 21.01 12.11
C ARG A 211 -0.19 22.00 13.17
N ASP A 212 -0.76 23.20 13.09
CA ASP A 212 -0.74 24.12 14.22
C ASP A 212 -2.01 23.92 15.08
N SER A 213 -2.21 24.77 16.08
CA SER A 213 -3.38 24.69 16.97
C SER A 213 -4.72 24.96 16.26
N THR A 214 -4.70 25.43 15.01
CA THR A 214 -5.87 25.91 14.27
C THR A 214 -6.06 25.25 12.90
N ASN A 215 -5.00 24.78 12.23
CA ASN A 215 -5.04 24.37 10.83
C ASN A 215 -4.36 23.03 10.57
N PHE A 216 -4.97 22.28 9.66
CA PHE A 216 -4.33 21.21 8.91
C PHE A 216 -3.86 21.75 7.56
N TRP A 217 -2.59 21.51 7.23
CA TRP A 217 -1.95 22.06 6.04
C TRP A 217 -1.77 20.98 4.97
N TYR A 218 -2.23 21.26 3.74
CA TYR A 218 -2.00 20.43 2.56
C TYR A 218 -1.81 21.33 1.33
N THR A 219 -1.11 20.83 0.32
CA THR A 219 -1.01 21.50 -0.98
C THR A 219 -1.89 20.76 -1.98
N PRO A 220 -2.86 21.43 -2.62
CA PRO A 220 -3.64 20.79 -3.65
C PRO A 220 -2.75 20.51 -4.87
N PHE A 221 -2.92 19.34 -5.44
CA PHE A 221 -2.31 18.83 -6.66
C PHE A 221 -2.92 19.51 -7.90
N LYS A 222 -2.79 20.84 -8.00
CA LYS A 222 -3.34 21.64 -9.11
C LYS A 222 -2.31 21.92 -10.20
N GLY A 223 -2.69 21.62 -11.45
CA GLY A 223 -2.05 22.14 -12.66
C GLY A 223 -0.64 21.61 -12.97
N LYS A 224 -0.09 20.71 -12.14
CA LYS A 224 1.23 20.11 -12.35
C LYS A 224 1.07 18.67 -12.83
N LYS A 225 1.63 18.38 -14.01
CA LYS A 225 1.76 17.01 -14.51
C LYS A 225 2.86 16.29 -13.75
N ALA A 226 2.75 14.98 -13.58
CA ALA A 226 3.86 14.18 -13.08
C ALA A 226 5.08 14.38 -13.98
N ILE A 227 6.24 14.58 -13.37
CA ILE A 227 7.52 14.68 -14.08
C ILE A 227 8.10 13.28 -14.12
N SER A 228 8.42 12.80 -15.32
CA SER A 228 9.12 11.53 -15.49
C SER A 228 10.61 11.79 -15.45
N GLU A 229 11.31 11.15 -14.52
CA GLU A 229 12.76 11.00 -14.56
C GLU A 229 13.06 9.57 -15.01
N PRO A 230 13.84 9.35 -16.09
CA PRO A 230 14.20 8.01 -16.50
C PRO A 230 15.03 7.33 -15.40
N VAL A 231 14.77 6.04 -15.19
CA VAL A 231 15.68 5.23 -14.37
C VAL A 231 17.07 5.29 -15.00
N PRO A 232 18.14 5.54 -14.21
CA PRO A 232 19.49 5.60 -14.74
C PRO A 232 19.79 4.37 -15.59
N ALA A 233 20.39 4.58 -16.76
CA ALA A 233 20.75 3.48 -17.64
C ALA A 233 21.67 2.51 -16.87
N PRO A 234 21.27 1.24 -16.71
CA PRO A 234 22.14 0.26 -16.07
C PRO A 234 23.40 0.11 -16.92
N LYS A 235 24.56 0.03 -16.26
CA LYS A 235 25.81 -0.28 -16.95
C LYS A 235 25.65 -1.65 -17.60
N GLU A 236 25.84 -1.70 -18.91
CA GLU A 236 25.74 -2.95 -19.64
C GLU A 236 26.74 -3.95 -19.08
N ILE A 237 26.24 -5.14 -18.77
CA ILE A 237 27.07 -6.28 -18.40
C ILE A 237 27.41 -6.99 -19.70
N ASP A 238 28.69 -7.30 -19.85
CA ASP A 238 29.19 -8.10 -20.94
C ASP A 238 28.46 -9.46 -21.05
N LEU A 239 28.16 -9.86 -22.29
CA LEU A 239 27.35 -11.04 -22.57
C LEU A 239 28.02 -12.33 -22.08
N ASP A 240 29.35 -12.43 -22.12
CA ASP A 240 30.07 -13.61 -21.63
C ASP A 240 29.94 -13.74 -20.12
N SER A 241 29.95 -12.62 -19.39
CA SER A 241 29.65 -12.61 -17.96
C SER A 241 28.22 -13.10 -17.66
N ILE A 242 27.26 -12.84 -18.54
CA ILE A 242 25.87 -13.29 -18.38
C ILE A 242 25.75 -14.77 -18.73
N LYS A 243 26.35 -15.22 -19.83
CA LYS A 243 26.44 -16.65 -20.21
C LYS A 243 27.04 -17.47 -19.08
N TYR A 244 28.12 -16.98 -18.49
CA TYR A 244 28.77 -17.62 -17.35
C TYR A 244 27.83 -17.74 -16.14
N ALA A 245 27.07 -16.69 -15.83
CA ALA A 245 26.07 -16.72 -14.76
C ALA A 245 24.91 -17.70 -15.06
N ALA A 246 24.38 -17.67 -16.28
CA ALA A 246 23.27 -18.51 -16.73
C ALA A 246 23.63 -20.00 -16.69
N ASN A 247 24.81 -20.38 -17.19
CA ASN A 247 25.29 -21.77 -17.18
C ASN A 247 25.46 -22.35 -15.77
N ARG A 248 25.57 -21.50 -14.75
CA ARG A 248 25.68 -21.91 -13.35
C ARG A 248 24.34 -21.89 -12.60
N CYS A 249 23.27 -21.44 -13.24
CA CYS A 249 21.94 -21.46 -12.64
C CYS A 249 21.37 -22.89 -12.65
N ASP A 250 21.56 -23.64 -13.74
CA ASP A 250 21.03 -25.00 -13.86
C ASP A 250 21.84 -25.89 -14.82
N PRO A 251 22.02 -27.20 -14.50
CA PRO A 251 22.73 -28.13 -15.37
C PRO A 251 21.96 -28.47 -16.66
N GLU A 252 20.62 -28.51 -16.63
CA GLU A 252 19.77 -28.99 -17.73
C GLU A 252 19.15 -27.86 -18.54
N VAL A 253 18.67 -26.81 -17.87
CA VAL A 253 18.06 -25.66 -18.54
C VAL A 253 19.13 -24.72 -19.09
N LYS A 254 19.10 -24.47 -20.40
CA LYS A 254 20.02 -23.58 -21.12
C LYS A 254 19.29 -22.38 -21.70
N PHE A 255 20.06 -21.37 -22.10
CA PHE A 255 19.56 -20.15 -22.73
C PHE A 255 20.23 -19.97 -24.09
N THR A 256 19.50 -19.44 -25.07
CA THR A 256 20.12 -18.97 -26.31
C THR A 256 20.80 -17.61 -26.09
N ASP A 257 21.74 -17.25 -26.97
CA ASP A 257 22.42 -15.96 -26.91
C ASP A 257 21.43 -14.80 -27.04
N GLU A 258 20.42 -14.95 -27.91
CA GLU A 258 19.35 -13.97 -28.10
C GLU A 258 18.51 -13.79 -26.83
N ALA A 259 18.24 -14.88 -26.11
CA ALA A 259 17.56 -14.81 -24.82
C ALA A 259 18.39 -14.02 -23.81
N LEU A 260 19.70 -14.30 -23.74
CA LEU A 260 20.61 -13.67 -22.78
C LEU A 260 20.84 -12.17 -23.03
N MET A 261 20.69 -11.70 -24.28
CA MET A 261 20.74 -10.28 -24.61
C MET A 261 19.69 -9.44 -23.87
N ASN A 262 18.57 -10.04 -23.45
CA ASN A 262 17.57 -9.35 -22.63
C ASN A 262 18.07 -8.98 -21.23
N PHE A 263 19.18 -9.59 -20.77
CA PHE A 263 19.71 -9.39 -19.41
C PHE A 263 20.94 -8.48 -19.34
N VAL A 264 21.46 -7.95 -20.47
CA VAL A 264 22.63 -7.05 -20.50
C VAL A 264 22.44 -5.79 -19.66
N LYS A 265 21.18 -5.36 -19.50
CA LYS A 265 20.78 -4.21 -18.70
C LYS A 265 20.29 -4.58 -17.30
N VAL A 266 20.31 -5.85 -16.91
CA VAL A 266 19.94 -6.26 -15.54
C VAL A 266 21.10 -5.93 -14.60
N PRO A 267 20.91 -5.13 -13.53
CA PRO A 267 21.98 -4.86 -12.59
C PRO A 267 22.52 -6.16 -11.96
N ARG A 268 23.85 -6.26 -11.82
CA ARG A 268 24.54 -7.46 -11.29
C ARG A 268 23.91 -8.06 -10.03
N PRO A 269 23.47 -7.29 -9.01
CA PRO A 269 22.85 -7.86 -7.80
C PRO A 269 21.58 -8.69 -8.07
N PHE A 270 20.87 -8.43 -9.18
CA PHE A 270 19.62 -9.10 -9.52
C PHE A 270 19.78 -10.18 -10.59
N LEU A 271 20.93 -10.24 -11.28
CA LEU A 271 21.15 -11.12 -12.44
C LEU A 271 20.87 -12.58 -12.12
N LYS A 272 21.42 -13.10 -11.01
CA LYS A 272 21.19 -14.48 -10.58
C LYS A 272 19.71 -14.77 -10.33
N THR A 273 19.02 -13.87 -9.62
CA THR A 273 17.60 -14.03 -9.29
C THR A 273 16.73 -14.06 -10.54
N VAL A 274 16.99 -13.18 -11.51
CA VAL A 274 16.25 -13.14 -12.77
C VAL A 274 16.48 -14.42 -13.58
N LEU A 275 17.74 -14.85 -13.72
CA LEU A 275 18.08 -16.08 -14.46
C LEU A 275 17.46 -17.32 -13.81
N MET A 276 17.52 -17.44 -12.47
CA MET A 276 16.85 -18.52 -11.76
C MET A 276 15.33 -18.48 -11.93
N GLY A 277 14.71 -17.30 -11.91
CA GLY A 277 13.27 -17.18 -12.18
C GLY A 277 12.89 -17.67 -13.59
N CYS A 278 13.74 -17.46 -14.59
CA CYS A 278 13.53 -18.03 -15.93
C CYS A 278 13.71 -19.56 -15.94
N VAL A 279 14.66 -20.10 -15.17
CA VAL A 279 14.86 -21.55 -15.01
C VAL A 279 13.64 -22.19 -14.34
N ASP A 280 13.12 -21.58 -13.28
CA ASP A 280 11.95 -22.08 -12.55
C ASP A 280 10.73 -22.15 -13.48
N TRP A 281 10.48 -21.08 -14.26
CA TRP A 281 9.44 -21.08 -15.29
C TRP A 281 9.66 -22.17 -16.34
N ALA A 282 10.90 -22.38 -16.79
CA ALA A 282 11.21 -23.38 -17.80
C ALA A 282 10.93 -24.80 -17.28
N LYS A 283 11.27 -25.10 -16.02
CA LYS A 283 10.95 -26.38 -15.38
C LYS A 283 9.44 -26.59 -15.24
N GLU A 284 8.70 -25.57 -14.81
CA GLU A 284 7.23 -25.62 -14.71
C GLU A 284 6.55 -25.87 -16.07
N ASN A 285 7.17 -25.41 -17.16
CA ASN A 285 6.62 -25.51 -18.52
C ASN A 285 7.30 -26.61 -19.37
N ASN A 286 8.13 -27.47 -18.76
CA ASN A 286 8.88 -28.54 -19.44
C ASN A 286 9.74 -28.05 -20.62
N VAL A 287 10.34 -26.88 -20.48
CA VAL A 287 11.25 -26.25 -21.45
C VAL A 287 12.69 -26.43 -20.97
N THR A 288 13.58 -26.90 -21.85
CA THR A 288 15.01 -27.07 -21.55
C THR A 288 15.89 -26.03 -22.24
N LEU A 289 15.37 -25.32 -23.25
CA LEU A 289 16.07 -24.22 -23.94
C LEU A 289 15.21 -22.95 -23.93
N ILE A 290 15.64 -21.96 -23.15
CA ILE A 290 14.99 -20.66 -23.03
C ILE A 290 15.42 -19.79 -24.22
N THR A 291 14.45 -19.37 -25.02
CA THR A 291 14.62 -18.50 -26.18
C THR A 291 14.17 -17.07 -25.84
N ASP A 292 14.45 -16.10 -26.73
CA ASP A 292 13.97 -14.73 -26.61
C ASP A 292 12.43 -14.64 -26.45
N GLU A 293 11.69 -15.50 -27.15
CA GLU A 293 10.23 -15.57 -27.02
C GLU A 293 9.78 -15.99 -25.61
N HIS A 294 10.45 -16.99 -25.03
CA HIS A 294 10.20 -17.41 -23.64
C HIS A 294 10.49 -16.26 -22.66
N VAL A 295 11.60 -15.54 -22.84
CA VAL A 295 11.94 -14.38 -21.98
C VAL A 295 10.87 -13.27 -22.07
N LYS A 296 10.33 -13.00 -23.26
CA LYS A 296 9.23 -12.04 -23.45
C LYS A 296 7.97 -12.46 -22.71
N ILE A 297 7.63 -13.75 -22.71
CA ILE A 297 6.49 -14.31 -21.97
C ILE A 297 6.70 -14.12 -20.46
N ILE A 298 7.90 -14.45 -19.95
CA ILE A 298 8.26 -14.35 -18.54
C ILE A 298 8.21 -12.89 -18.04
N ASN A 299 8.71 -11.95 -18.86
CA ASN A 299 8.79 -10.54 -18.48
C ASN A 299 7.43 -9.83 -18.44
N ASP A 300 6.42 -10.32 -19.16
CA ASP A 300 5.09 -9.74 -19.14
C ASP A 300 4.25 -10.28 -17.97
N LYS A 301 4.58 -9.76 -16.77
CA LYS A 301 3.91 -10.06 -15.49
C LYS A 301 2.42 -9.71 -15.44
N ARG A 302 1.89 -9.04 -16.48
CA ARG A 302 0.48 -8.63 -16.59
C ARG A 302 -0.23 -9.20 -17.82
N ASN A 303 0.35 -10.25 -18.41
CA ASN A 303 -0.20 -10.91 -19.59
C ASN A 303 -1.65 -11.40 -19.36
N ALA A 304 -1.93 -11.95 -18.17
CA ALA A 304 -3.25 -12.44 -17.82
C ALA A 304 -4.31 -11.31 -17.84
N GLU A 305 -3.99 -10.16 -17.25
CA GLU A 305 -4.87 -8.98 -17.22
C GLU A 305 -5.10 -8.38 -18.61
N LYS A 306 -4.06 -8.34 -19.45
CA LYS A 306 -4.17 -7.89 -20.85
C LYS A 306 -5.03 -8.85 -21.68
N ALA A 307 -4.88 -10.16 -21.50
CA ALA A 307 -5.65 -11.17 -22.21
C ALA A 307 -7.13 -11.16 -21.80
N ALA A 308 -7.43 -10.99 -20.50
CA ALA A 308 -8.79 -10.88 -20.00
C ALA A 308 -9.53 -9.65 -20.56
N LYS A 309 -8.81 -8.56 -20.84
CA LYS A 309 -9.38 -7.35 -21.46
C LYS A 309 -9.75 -7.55 -22.94
N LYS A 310 -8.99 -8.33 -23.71
CA LYS A 310 -9.29 -8.60 -25.14
C LYS A 310 -10.54 -9.47 -25.36
N LYS A 311 -11.01 -10.15 -24.32
CA LYS A 311 -12.19 -11.02 -24.36
C LYS A 311 -13.50 -10.32 -23.94
N LYS A 312 -13.43 -9.05 -23.53
CA LYS A 312 -14.57 -8.20 -23.17
C LYS A 312 -14.77 -7.12 -24.23
#